data_AF-A0A971SH46-F1
#
_entry.id   AF-A0A971SH46-F1
#
_cell.length_a   1.000
_cell.length_b   1.000
_cell.length_c   1.000
_cell.angle_alpha   90.00
_cell.angle_beta   90.00
_cell.angle_gamma   90.00
#
_symmetry.space_group_name_H-M   'P 1'
#
loop_
_entity.id
_entity.type
_entity.pdbx_description
1 polymer ?
#
loop_
_entity_poly.entity_id
_entity_poly.type
_entity_poly.pdbx_seq_one_letter_code
_entity_poly.pdbx_strand_id
1 'polypeptide(L)'
;MGNELQSLSVLFQNRLFRIRDYQRGYAWKHEQLTDFWEDLLNLHEDRYHYTGLLSLKAVGRKETRLWHEDGWLLDIGYKPFHVVDGQQRLTTFSILMYEITALVKNVPDNECKK
;
A
#
# COMPACT_ATOMS: atom_id res chain seq x y z
N MET A 1 16.80 3.61 5.45
CA MET A 1 16.40 2.22 5.18
C MET A 1 16.80 1.95 3.74
N GLY A 2 17.59 0.89 3.52
CA GLY A 2 18.31 0.65 2.27
C GLY A 2 17.39 0.40 1.07
N ASN A 3 17.94 0.56 -0.13
CA ASN A 3 17.35 0.20 -1.42
C ASN A 3 17.23 -1.33 -1.56
N GLU A 4 16.44 -1.96 -0.69
CA GLU A 4 16.24 -3.40 -0.68
C GLU A 4 14.91 -3.77 -1.32
N LEU A 5 14.89 -4.88 -2.06
CA LEU A 5 13.67 -5.46 -2.60
C LEU A 5 12.82 -5.97 -1.43
N GLN A 6 11.58 -5.49 -1.34
CA GLN A 6 10.64 -5.88 -0.29
C GLN A 6 9.33 -6.36 -0.90
N SER A 7 8.75 -7.42 -0.32
CA SER A 7 7.41 -7.87 -0.69
C SER A 7 6.34 -6.91 -0.20
N LEU A 8 5.16 -6.92 -0.83
CA LEU A 8 4.02 -6.12 -0.37
C LEU A 8 3.63 -6.43 1.07
N SER A 9 3.73 -7.69 1.50
CA SER A 9 3.48 -8.09 2.89
C SER A 9 4.39 -7.34 3.87
N VAL A 10 5.70 -7.34 3.62
CA VAL A 10 6.68 -6.62 4.45
C VAL A 10 6.48 -5.10 4.38
N LEU A 11 6.05 -4.60 3.22
CA LEU A 11 5.78 -3.19 3.03
C LEU A 11 4.60 -2.71 3.89
N PHE A 12 3.49 -3.46 3.94
CA PHE A 12 2.30 -3.09 4.70
C PHE A 12 2.37 -3.45 6.20
N GLN A 13 3.40 -4.18 6.64
CA GLN A 13 3.62 -4.50 8.05
C GLN A 13 4.16 -3.31 8.86
N ASN A 14 3.42 -2.88 9.88
CA ASN A 14 3.84 -1.87 10.88
C ASN A 14 4.30 -0.52 10.27
N ARG A 15 3.74 -0.13 9.12
CA ARG A 15 4.04 1.16 8.48
C ARG A 15 2.77 1.97 8.29
N LEU A 16 2.86 3.25 8.61
CA LEU A 16 1.82 4.23 8.34
C LEU A 16 2.27 5.12 7.19
N PHE A 17 1.53 5.09 6.08
CA PHE A 17 1.83 5.88 4.89
C PHE A 17 0.95 7.12 4.85
N ARG A 18 1.57 8.28 4.62
CA ARG A 18 0.87 9.55 4.40
C ARG A 18 1.28 10.19 3.08
N ILE A 19 0.32 10.34 2.18
CA ILE A 19 0.43 11.12 0.94
C ILE A 19 0.43 12.60 1.34
N ARG A 20 1.32 13.41 0.73
CA ARG A 20 1.41 14.84 1.05
C ARG A 20 0.44 15.64 0.19
N ASP A 21 -0.11 16.71 0.76
CA ASP A 21 -1.18 17.51 0.15
C ASP A 21 -0.83 18.11 -1.23
N TYR A 22 0.46 18.32 -1.50
CA TYR A 22 0.94 18.83 -2.77
C TYR A 22 1.08 17.76 -3.86
N GLN A 23 0.88 16.48 -3.54
CA GLN A 23 0.85 15.42 -4.56
C GLN A 23 -0.52 15.42 -5.24
N ARG A 24 -0.52 15.09 -6.54
CA ARG A 24 -1.77 14.99 -7.30
C ARG A 24 -2.63 13.83 -6.79
N GLY A 25 -3.95 13.96 -6.94
CA GLY A 25 -4.90 12.89 -6.68
C GLY A 25 -4.67 11.64 -7.54
N TYR A 26 -5.44 10.58 -7.26
CA TYR A 26 -5.41 9.36 -8.06
C TYR A 26 -5.81 9.66 -9.52
N ALA A 27 -5.00 9.20 -10.47
CA ALA A 27 -5.07 9.60 -11.86
C ALA A 27 -4.53 8.54 -12.83
N TRP A 28 -4.31 7.31 -12.36
CA TRP A 28 -4.19 6.16 -13.26
C TRP A 28 -5.51 5.97 -14.01
N LYS A 29 -5.39 5.80 -15.33
CA LYS A 29 -6.49 5.56 -16.25
C LYS A 29 -6.50 4.08 -16.66
N HIS A 30 -7.43 3.74 -17.54
CA HIS A 30 -7.63 2.38 -18.01
C HIS A 30 -6.33 1.71 -18.49
N GLU A 31 -5.52 2.39 -19.30
CA GLU A 31 -4.24 1.85 -19.79
C GLU A 31 -3.31 1.41 -18.65
N GLN A 32 -3.08 2.29 -17.65
CA GLN A 32 -2.20 1.93 -16.52
C GLN A 32 -2.79 0.82 -15.65
N LEU A 33 -4.11 0.72 -15.57
CA LEU A 33 -4.80 -0.35 -14.84
C LEU A 33 -4.70 -1.68 -15.58
N THR A 34 -4.79 -1.66 -16.91
CA THR A 34 -4.59 -2.84 -17.76
C THR A 34 -3.16 -3.34 -17.63
N ASP A 35 -2.16 -2.47 -17.76
CA ASP A 35 -0.75 -2.83 -17.61
C ASP A 35 -0.49 -3.47 -16.22
N PHE A 36 -1.01 -2.83 -15.17
CA PHE A 36 -0.92 -3.36 -13.80
C PHE A 36 -1.55 -4.75 -13.65
N TRP A 37 -2.70 -4.98 -14.30
CA TRP A 37 -3.39 -6.26 -14.25
C TRP A 37 -2.64 -7.35 -15.02
N GLU A 38 -2.11 -7.01 -16.19
CA GLU A 38 -1.28 -7.91 -16.99
C GLU A 38 0.00 -8.30 -16.26
N ASP A 39 0.66 -7.36 -15.58
CA ASP A 39 1.82 -7.64 -14.72
C ASP A 39 1.49 -8.68 -13.63
N LEU A 40 0.28 -8.60 -13.06
CA LEU A 40 -0.20 -9.57 -12.06
C LEU A 40 -0.51 -10.94 -12.66
N LEU A 41 -1.12 -11.00 -13.85
CA LEU A 41 -1.45 -12.27 -14.52
C LEU A 41 -0.21 -12.99 -15.04
N ASN A 42 0.83 -12.24 -15.43
CA ASN A 42 2.06 -12.80 -15.99
C ASN A 42 3.08 -13.24 -14.90
N LEU A 43 2.71 -13.18 -13.62
CA LEU A 43 3.50 -13.71 -12.52
C LEU A 43 3.53 -15.24 -12.57
N HIS A 44 4.71 -15.79 -12.86
CA HIS A 44 4.96 -17.23 -12.72
C HIS A 44 5.22 -17.58 -11.25
N GLU A 45 4.75 -18.76 -10.82
CA GLU A 45 4.87 -19.23 -9.43
C GLU A 45 6.32 -19.22 -8.89
N ASP A 46 7.30 -19.47 -9.75
CA ASP A 46 8.73 -19.52 -9.37
C ASP A 46 9.49 -18.21 -9.58
N ARG A 47 8.81 -17.10 -9.92
CA ARG A 47 9.46 -15.81 -10.21
C ARG A 47 8.88 -14.66 -9.41
N TYR A 48 9.78 -13.77 -8.97
CA TYR A 48 9.39 -12.48 -8.42
C TYR A 48 9.17 -11.47 -9.55
N HIS A 49 8.05 -10.75 -9.50
CA HIS A 49 7.81 -9.61 -10.37
C HIS A 49 8.19 -8.32 -9.64
N TYR A 50 8.99 -7.48 -10.30
CA TYR A 50 9.36 -6.18 -9.77
C TYR A 50 8.33 -5.13 -10.18
N THR A 51 7.46 -4.74 -9.24
CA THR A 51 6.38 -3.76 -9.46
C THR A 51 6.86 -2.30 -9.42
N GLY A 52 8.17 -2.09 -9.50
CA GLY A 52 8.84 -0.79 -9.50
C GLY A 52 9.20 -0.23 -8.12
N LEU A 53 9.83 0.96 -8.12
CA LEU A 53 10.38 1.61 -6.93
C LEU A 53 9.31 2.37 -6.13
N LEU A 54 9.26 2.20 -4.81
CA LEU A 54 8.47 3.03 -3.91
C LEU A 54 9.40 3.90 -3.06
N SER A 55 9.32 5.23 -3.23
CA SER A 55 10.18 6.16 -2.50
C SER A 55 9.49 6.65 -1.24
N LEU A 56 10.07 6.35 -0.08
CA LEU A 56 9.52 6.68 1.23
C LEU A 56 10.47 7.59 2.01
N LYS A 57 9.92 8.63 2.64
CA LYS A 57 10.63 9.47 3.59
C LYS A 57 10.13 9.16 5.00
N ALA A 58 11.01 8.63 5.85
CA ALA A 58 10.69 8.42 7.26
C ALA A 58 10.38 9.76 7.93
N VAL A 59 9.35 9.77 8.78
CA VAL A 59 8.85 10.97 9.45
C VAL A 59 9.23 10.93 10.92
N GLY A 60 9.72 12.06 11.45
CA GLY A 60 10.07 12.17 12.86
C GLY A 60 8.86 12.47 13.75
N ARG A 61 8.96 12.18 15.05
CA ARG A 61 7.88 12.45 16.02
C ARG A 61 7.37 13.89 16.05
N LYS A 62 8.20 14.88 15.69
CA LYS A 62 7.78 16.30 15.67
C LYS A 62 6.77 16.57 14.56
N GLU A 63 6.96 15.98 13.39
CA GLU A 63 6.12 16.16 12.20
C GLU A 63 4.82 15.34 12.32
N THR A 64 4.87 14.16 12.96
CA THR A 64 3.67 13.34 13.20
C THR A 64 2.73 13.88 14.27
N ARG A 65 3.13 14.86 15.09
CA ARG A 65 2.20 15.51 16.06
C ARG A 65 1.01 16.17 15.38
N LEU A 66 1.15 16.52 14.11
CA LEU A 66 0.08 17.11 13.29
C LEU A 66 -0.87 16.07 12.72
N TRP A 67 -0.62 14.77 12.94
CA TRP A 67 -1.39 13.69 12.30
C TRP A 67 -2.65 13.29 13.07
N HIS A 68 -3.12 14.16 13.97
CA HIS A 68 -4.40 14.10 14.70
C HIS A 68 -4.95 12.68 14.92
N GLU A 69 -6.00 12.32 14.16
CA GLU A 69 -6.81 11.11 14.32
C GLU A 69 -6.04 9.80 14.15
N ASP A 70 -4.89 9.83 13.46
CA ASP A 70 -4.05 8.65 13.21
C ASP A 70 -2.94 8.47 14.26
N GLY A 71 -2.85 9.36 15.25
CA GLY A 71 -1.77 9.35 16.24
C GLY A 71 -1.65 8.04 17.02
N TRP A 72 -2.77 7.39 17.31
CA TRP A 72 -2.81 6.11 18.05
C TRP A 72 -2.07 4.97 17.33
N LEU A 73 -2.01 4.99 16.00
CA LEU A 73 -1.24 3.99 15.23
C LEU A 73 0.26 4.07 15.55
N LEU A 74 0.75 5.28 15.81
CA LEU A 74 2.15 5.51 16.20
C LEU A 74 2.43 5.00 17.62
N ASP A 75 1.45 5.13 18.51
CA ASP A 75 1.55 4.68 19.90
C ASP A 75 1.64 3.15 19.99
N ILE A 76 0.95 2.43 19.09
CA ILE A 76 1.04 0.96 18.98
C ILE A 76 2.26 0.48 18.15
N GLY A 77 3.13 1.39 17.72
CA GLY A 77 4.43 1.05 17.13
C GLY A 77 4.53 1.14 15.61
N TYR A 78 3.54 1.70 14.91
CA TYR A 78 3.66 1.91 13.46
C TYR A 78 4.71 2.98 13.15
N LYS A 79 5.50 2.72 12.12
CA LYS A 79 6.53 3.64 11.64
C LYS A 79 5.94 4.58 10.58
N PRO A 80 6.00 5.90 10.77
CA PRO A 80 5.40 6.87 9.85
C PRO A 80 6.31 7.17 8.66
N PHE A 81 5.72 7.20 7.46
CA PHE A 81 6.40 7.50 6.21
C PHE A 81 5.57 8.45 5.35
N HIS A 82 6.23 9.43 4.76
CA HIS A 82 5.69 10.15 3.61
C HIS A 82 6.00 9.40 2.33
N VAL A 83 4.97 9.21 1.50
CA VAL A 83 5.14 8.68 0.15
C VAL A 83 5.68 9.82 -0.73
N VAL A 84 6.90 9.67 -1.25
CA VAL A 84 7.55 10.67 -2.12
C VAL A 84 7.26 10.35 -3.58
N ASP A 85 7.29 9.07 -3.95
CA ASP A 85 6.97 8.56 -5.27
C ASP A 85 6.36 7.15 -5.15
N GLY A 86 5.58 6.74 -6.16
CA GLY A 86 4.88 5.46 -6.19
C GLY A 86 3.47 5.50 -5.59
N GLN A 87 2.93 6.69 -5.31
CA GLN A 87 1.60 6.86 -4.69
C GLN A 87 0.48 6.15 -5.45
N GLN A 88 0.45 6.22 -6.78
CA GLN A 88 -0.63 5.63 -7.58
C GLN A 88 -0.62 4.11 -7.46
N ARG A 89 0.56 3.48 -7.60
CA ARG A 89 0.75 2.04 -7.42
C ARG A 89 0.34 1.59 -6.03
N LEU A 90 0.80 2.29 -4.99
CA LEU A 90 0.46 1.95 -3.61
C LEU A 90 -1.07 2.00 -3.37
N THR A 91 -1.74 3.02 -3.90
CA THR A 91 -3.20 3.14 -3.85
C THR A 91 -3.88 1.99 -4.59
N THR A 92 -3.46 1.67 -5.82
CA THR A 92 -4.04 0.57 -6.60
C THR A 92 -3.89 -0.78 -5.89
N PHE A 93 -2.72 -1.07 -5.32
CA PHE A 93 -2.54 -2.27 -4.51
C PHE A 93 -3.45 -2.29 -3.28
N SER A 94 -3.62 -1.15 -2.62
CA SER A 94 -4.50 -1.04 -1.44
C SER A 94 -5.96 -1.34 -1.79
N ILE A 95 -6.44 -0.81 -2.93
CA ILE A 95 -7.78 -1.09 -3.46
C ILE A 95 -7.91 -2.57 -3.80
N LEU A 96 -6.95 -3.14 -4.53
CA LEU A 96 -6.97 -4.56 -4.89
C LEU A 96 -7.06 -5.46 -3.65
N MET A 97 -6.25 -5.19 -2.62
CA MET A 97 -6.28 -5.96 -1.37
C MET A 97 -7.63 -5.84 -0.64
N TYR A 98 -8.24 -4.65 -0.67
CA TYR A 98 -9.57 -4.42 -0.11
C TYR A 98 -10.63 -5.24 -0.87
N GLU A 99 -10.64 -5.19 -2.21
CA GLU A 99 -11.59 -5.92 -3.03
C GLU A 99 -11.45 -7.45 -2.87
N ILE A 100 -10.22 -7.96 -2.80
CA ILE A 100 -9.97 -9.39 -2.50
C ILE A 100 -10.55 -9.74 -1.12
N THR A 101 -10.33 -8.89 -0.11
CA THR A 101 -10.85 -9.11 1.24
C THR A 101 -12.38 -9.07 1.27
N ALA A 102 -12.99 -8.13 0.55
CA ALA A 102 -14.43 -8.00 0.44
C ALA A 102 -15.05 -9.23 -0.26
N LEU A 103 -14.45 -9.68 -1.37
CA LEU A 103 -14.85 -10.88 -2.08
C LEU A 103 -14.81 -12.11 -1.18
N VAL A 104 -13.70 -12.33 -0.47
CA VAL A 104 -13.52 -13.48 0.44
C VAL A 104 -14.54 -13.48 1.58
N LYS A 105 -14.90 -12.31 2.11
CA LYS A 105 -15.93 -12.19 3.16
C LYS A 105 -17.35 -12.54 2.66
N ASN A 106 -17.62 -12.33 1.38
CA ASN A 106 -18.91 -12.64 0.76
C ASN A 106 -19.01 -14.09 0.25
N VAL A 107 -17.98 -14.92 0.45
CA VAL A 107 -18.06 -16.36 0.14
C VAL A 107 -18.94 -17.05 1.20
N PRO A 108 -19.96 -17.84 0.81
CA PRO A 108 -20.94 -18.43 1.74
C PRO A 108 -20.33 -19.21 2.91
N ASP A 109 -19.20 -19.89 2.68
CA ASP A 109 -18.49 -20.66 3.72
C ASP A 109 -17.92 -19.79 4.87
N ASN A 110 -17.89 -18.46 4.71
CA ASN A 110 -17.41 -17.51 5.71
C ASN A 110 -18.55 -16.80 6.48
N GLU A 111 -19.83 -17.03 6.16
CA GLU A 111 -20.95 -16.38 6.88
C GLU A 111 -21.02 -16.75 8.38
N CYS A 112 -20.43 -17.89 8.76
CA CYS A 112 -20.39 -18.37 10.14
C CYS A 112 -19.19 -17.87 10.96
N LYS A 113 -18.28 -17.08 10.38
CA LYS A 113 -17.06 -16.57 11.05
C LYS A 113 -17.11 -15.03 11.11
N LYS A 114 -17.97 -14.50 11.98
CA LYS A 114 -17.94 -13.09 12.37
C LYS A 114 -16.99 -12.86 13.55
#